data_AF-A0A642V081-F1
#
_entry.id   AF-A0A642V081-F1
#
_cell.length_a   1.000
_cell.length_b   1.000
_cell.length_c   1.000
_cell.angle_alpha   90.00
_cell.angle_beta   90.00
_cell.angle_gamma   90.00
#
_symmetry.space_group_name_H-M   'P 1'
#
loop_
_entity.id
_entity.type
_entity.pdbx_description
1 polymer ?
#
loop_
_entity_poly.entity_id
_entity_poly.type
_entity_poly.pdbx_seq_one_letter_code
_entity_poly.pdbx_strand_id
1 'polypeptide(L)'
;MFKLAARLNRSIVHHAHSRPLGVVCLSWKRFSSMYCSDPVLSKDVSRALQLLRANMEKSNPQLVGLMEDKVEEKLKRINNSVVEHYEHYKEEGLEFPGKEGYQEWDAKYFETTYGFMAKQYVIHCNRAQDHGLQSIDEMVKEISKIFQAQHPCLTLNEDAIYPYFEAFWAMSHSICQPKEIRFEDRAVTRIWESWLYGCDMADCSASLNISPEAVQSWFKIFEILISIPKATSDHPMLCSLSPPEYSRYYTYEEEISEIQCEVEKLKFTSEDKDYRKLIFWLGVANRIDVNMKEFHDRYEFL
;
A
#
# COMPACT_ATOMS: atom_id res chain seq x y z
N MET A 1 28.89 -13.32 22.48
CA MET A 1 28.73 -12.86 21.08
C MET A 1 28.91 -13.97 20.05
N PHE A 2 30.08 -14.61 19.93
CA PHE A 2 30.30 -15.72 18.98
C PHE A 2 29.31 -16.88 19.09
N LYS A 3 28.80 -17.23 20.29
CA LYS A 3 27.78 -18.29 20.45
C LYS A 3 26.36 -17.89 20.01
N LEU A 4 26.01 -16.61 20.04
CA LEU A 4 24.70 -16.10 19.60
C LEU A 4 24.73 -15.83 18.09
N ALA A 5 25.80 -15.22 17.59
CA ALA A 5 26.10 -15.14 16.18
C ALA A 5 26.21 -16.55 15.57
N ALA A 6 26.85 -17.52 16.24
CA ALA A 6 26.87 -18.92 15.79
C ALA A 6 25.54 -19.65 15.98
N ARG A 7 24.60 -19.18 16.81
CA ARG A 7 23.25 -19.74 16.92
C ARG A 7 22.31 -19.19 15.85
N LEU A 8 22.37 -17.88 15.59
CA LEU A 8 21.73 -17.24 14.42
C LEU A 8 22.31 -17.81 13.13
N ASN A 9 23.63 -17.90 13.02
CA ASN A 9 24.33 -18.53 11.90
C ASN A 9 23.98 -20.03 11.83
N ARG A 10 23.93 -20.81 12.92
CA ARG A 10 23.46 -22.22 12.84
C ARG A 10 22.00 -22.34 12.44
N SER A 11 21.11 -21.44 12.84
CA SER A 11 19.69 -21.47 12.44
C SER A 11 19.53 -21.09 10.96
N ILE A 12 20.28 -20.10 10.50
CA ILE A 12 20.33 -19.65 9.09
C ILE A 12 21.05 -20.69 8.22
N VAL A 13 22.14 -21.28 8.70
CA VAL A 13 23.00 -22.25 7.99
C VAL A 13 22.47 -23.69 8.02
N HIS A 14 21.82 -24.16 9.10
CA HIS A 14 21.15 -25.48 9.07
C HIS A 14 19.96 -25.51 8.10
N HIS A 15 19.29 -24.38 7.90
CA HIS A 15 18.28 -24.24 6.85
C HIS A 15 18.90 -24.07 5.46
N ALA A 16 20.10 -23.48 5.33
CA ALA A 16 20.82 -23.36 4.06
C ALA A 16 21.52 -24.66 3.59
N HIS A 17 21.90 -25.57 4.51
CA HIS A 17 22.67 -26.78 4.17
C HIS A 17 21.85 -28.06 3.94
N SER A 18 20.53 -28.02 4.11
CA SER A 18 19.68 -29.21 3.93
C SER A 18 18.97 -29.29 2.58
N ARG A 19 19.18 -28.33 1.66
CA ARG A 19 18.65 -28.36 0.28
C ARG A 19 19.62 -27.72 -0.71
N PRO A 20 19.66 -28.15 -1.98
CA PRO A 20 20.60 -27.63 -2.97
C PRO A 20 20.39 -26.11 -3.19
N LEU A 21 21.49 -25.45 -3.55
CA LEU A 21 21.78 -24.00 -3.68
C LEU A 21 20.87 -23.17 -4.62
N GLY A 22 19.57 -23.51 -4.72
CA GLY A 22 18.58 -22.80 -5.52
C GLY A 22 17.46 -22.13 -4.72
N VAL A 23 17.50 -22.12 -3.38
CA VAL A 23 16.38 -21.63 -2.55
C VAL A 23 16.88 -20.85 -1.32
N VAL A 24 17.49 -19.68 -1.54
CA VAL A 24 17.62 -18.63 -0.50
C VAL A 24 16.61 -17.48 -0.73
N CYS A 25 15.85 -17.55 -1.83
CA CYS A 25 14.78 -16.62 -2.22
C CYS A 25 13.56 -16.59 -1.28
N LEU A 26 13.57 -17.39 -0.20
CA LEU A 26 12.51 -17.44 0.82
C LEU A 26 12.92 -16.76 2.13
N SER A 27 14.14 -16.23 2.24
CA SER A 27 14.69 -15.95 3.57
C SER A 27 14.02 -14.77 4.26
N TRP A 28 13.74 -13.62 3.62
CA TRP A 28 13.10 -12.50 4.30
C TRP A 28 11.57 -12.59 4.38
N LYS A 29 10.83 -13.08 3.37
CA LYS A 29 9.40 -13.37 3.57
C LYS A 29 9.16 -14.45 4.64
N ARG A 30 10.09 -15.40 4.84
CA ARG A 30 10.08 -16.30 6.02
C ARG A 30 10.64 -15.67 7.28
N PHE A 31 11.58 -14.73 7.20
CA PHE A 31 12.07 -13.98 8.35
C PHE A 31 10.99 -13.01 8.84
N SER A 32 10.48 -12.12 8.01
CA SER A 32 9.36 -11.23 8.31
C SER A 32 8.10 -12.00 8.67
N SER A 33 7.72 -13.10 7.98
CA SER A 33 6.57 -13.90 8.47
C SER A 33 6.84 -14.60 9.79
N MET A 34 8.03 -15.14 10.08
CA MET A 34 8.37 -15.66 11.43
C MET A 34 8.35 -14.58 12.52
N TYR A 35 8.57 -13.31 12.18
CA TYR A 35 8.69 -12.21 13.15
C TYR A 35 7.40 -11.41 13.30
N CYS A 36 6.62 -11.29 12.23
CA CYS A 36 5.33 -10.62 12.23
C CYS A 36 4.20 -11.53 12.75
N SER A 37 4.35 -12.86 12.70
CA SER A 37 3.32 -13.80 13.18
C SER A 37 3.58 -14.39 14.58
N ASP A 38 4.80 -14.29 15.13
CA ASP A 38 5.11 -14.72 16.51
C ASP A 38 5.72 -13.56 17.35
N PRO A 39 4.91 -12.90 18.19
CA PRO A 39 5.34 -11.71 18.95
C PRO A 39 6.42 -11.99 20.01
N VAL A 40 6.66 -13.26 20.37
CA VAL A 40 7.71 -13.62 21.35
C VAL A 40 9.08 -13.74 20.66
N LEU A 41 9.13 -14.36 19.48
CA LEU A 41 10.35 -14.46 18.65
C LEU A 41 10.85 -13.09 18.19
N SER A 42 9.93 -12.19 17.87
CA SER A 42 10.19 -10.78 17.53
C SER A 42 10.97 -10.03 18.63
N LYS A 43 10.55 -10.18 19.89
CA LYS A 43 11.18 -9.46 21.02
C LYS A 43 12.59 -9.93 21.32
N ASP A 44 12.83 -11.24 21.30
CA ASP A 44 14.16 -11.78 21.60
C ASP A 44 15.19 -11.44 20.53
N VAL A 45 14.76 -11.39 19.26
CA VAL A 45 15.66 -10.98 18.18
C VAL A 45 15.86 -9.46 18.19
N SER A 46 14.81 -8.67 18.38
CA SER A 46 14.96 -7.21 18.52
C SER A 46 15.95 -6.87 19.64
N ARG A 47 15.84 -7.55 20.79
CA ARG A 47 16.79 -7.43 21.91
C ARG A 47 18.19 -7.89 21.52
N ALA A 48 18.34 -8.99 20.78
CA ALA A 48 19.63 -9.47 20.31
C ALA A 48 20.29 -8.47 19.34
N LEU A 49 19.53 -7.86 18.43
CA LEU A 49 20.00 -6.83 17.51
C LEU A 49 20.37 -5.54 18.24
N GLN A 50 19.60 -5.13 19.25
CA GLN A 50 19.95 -4.00 20.12
C GLN A 50 21.26 -4.25 20.89
N LEU A 51 21.46 -5.46 21.42
CA LEU A 51 22.71 -5.85 22.09
C LEU A 51 23.88 -5.90 21.10
N LEU A 52 23.66 -6.39 19.89
CA LEU A 52 24.66 -6.37 18.83
C LEU A 52 25.03 -4.93 18.47
N ARG A 53 24.05 -4.05 18.29
CA ARG A 53 24.26 -2.61 18.08
C ARG A 53 25.09 -2.00 19.20
N ALA A 54 24.70 -2.15 20.46
CA ALA A 54 25.43 -1.58 21.59
C ALA A 54 26.89 -2.05 21.66
N ASN A 55 27.16 -3.30 21.24
CA ASN A 55 28.53 -3.81 21.11
C ASN A 55 29.25 -3.22 19.89
N MET A 56 28.56 -3.02 18.77
CA MET A 56 29.11 -2.41 17.56
C MET A 56 29.38 -0.92 17.74
N GLU A 57 28.54 -0.18 18.47
CA GLU A 57 28.77 1.24 18.82
C GLU A 57 30.06 1.42 19.61
N LYS A 58 30.31 0.52 20.58
CA LYS A 58 31.52 0.55 21.39
C LYS A 58 32.77 0.14 20.61
N SER A 59 32.64 -0.78 19.65
CA SER A 59 33.79 -1.37 18.96
C SER A 59 34.10 -0.78 17.59
N ASN A 60 33.09 -0.21 16.91
CA ASN A 60 33.14 0.29 15.54
C ASN A 60 32.13 1.45 15.34
N PRO A 61 32.31 2.60 16.01
CA PRO A 61 31.36 3.72 15.96
C PRO A 61 31.15 4.27 14.54
N GLN A 62 32.17 4.23 13.68
CA GLN A 62 32.08 4.63 12.28
C GLN A 62 31.08 3.79 11.48
N LEU A 63 31.02 2.48 11.74
CA LEU A 63 30.09 1.58 11.05
C LEU A 63 28.65 1.84 11.50
N VAL A 64 28.46 2.23 12.76
CA VAL A 64 27.14 2.61 13.26
C VAL A 64 26.71 3.96 12.66
N GLY A 65 27.63 4.93 12.54
CA GLY A 65 27.35 6.18 11.82
C GLY A 65 26.85 5.92 10.40
N LEU A 66 27.55 5.07 9.64
CA LEU A 66 27.11 4.66 8.29
C LEU A 66 25.73 3.98 8.28
N MET A 67 25.37 3.28 9.35
CA MET A 67 24.09 2.56 9.45
C MET A 67 22.97 3.55 9.67
N GLU A 68 23.19 4.54 10.52
CA GLU A 68 22.26 5.64 10.77
C GLU A 68 22.06 6.49 9.52
N ASP A 69 23.14 6.86 8.82
CA ASP A 69 23.06 7.59 7.55
C ASP A 69 22.22 6.82 6.51
N LYS A 70 22.38 5.48 6.45
CA LYS A 70 21.60 4.62 5.55
C LYS A 70 20.15 4.52 5.94
N VAL A 71 19.84 4.40 7.24
CA VAL A 71 18.45 4.41 7.72
C VAL A 71 17.79 5.74 7.36
N GLU A 72 18.47 6.87 7.56
CA GLU A 72 17.93 8.19 7.25
C GLU A 72 17.71 8.38 5.74
N GLU A 73 18.65 7.94 4.90
CA GLU A 73 18.50 7.94 3.44
C GLU A 73 17.27 7.16 2.97
N LYS A 74 17.07 5.95 3.49
CA LYS A 74 15.96 5.05 3.13
C LYS A 74 14.61 5.59 3.63
N LEU A 75 14.55 6.06 4.87
CA LEU A 75 13.35 6.69 5.43
C LEU A 75 12.98 7.97 4.66
N LYS A 76 13.98 8.73 4.20
CA LYS A 76 13.72 9.90 3.35
C LYS A 76 13.11 9.50 2.01
N ARG A 77 13.59 8.42 1.37
CA ARG A 77 12.97 7.90 0.13
C ARG A 77 11.52 7.46 0.35
N ILE A 78 11.25 6.69 1.40
CA ILE A 78 9.90 6.25 1.77
C ILE A 78 8.96 7.44 2.04
N ASN A 79 9.44 8.50 2.69
CA ASN A 79 8.62 9.69 2.94
C ASN A 79 8.45 10.57 1.69
N ASN A 80 9.46 10.62 0.83
CA ASN A 80 9.40 11.38 -0.41
C ASN A 80 8.49 10.73 -1.45
N SER A 81 8.37 9.39 -1.48
CA SER A 81 7.50 8.71 -2.43
C SER A 81 6.05 9.13 -2.31
N VAL A 82 5.61 9.45 -1.09
CA VAL A 82 4.29 10.04 -0.84
C VAL A 82 4.12 11.35 -1.63
N VAL A 83 5.07 12.27 -1.49
CA VAL A 83 5.04 13.59 -2.16
C VAL A 83 5.10 13.45 -3.68
N GLU A 84 5.97 12.58 -4.18
CA GLU A 84 6.08 12.31 -5.63
C GLU A 84 4.77 11.75 -6.18
N HIS A 85 4.12 10.85 -5.44
CA HIS A 85 2.83 10.28 -5.81
C HIS A 85 1.71 11.33 -5.83
N TYR A 86 1.71 12.29 -4.89
CA TYR A 86 0.78 13.43 -4.92
C TYR A 86 0.98 14.35 -6.13
N GLU A 87 2.24 14.70 -6.45
CA GLU A 87 2.52 15.60 -7.58
C GLU A 87 2.20 14.91 -8.93
N HIS A 88 2.43 13.60 -9.04
CA HIS A 88 2.05 12.82 -10.23
C HIS A 88 0.56 12.97 -10.58
N TYR A 89 -0.35 12.86 -9.59
CA TYR A 89 -1.79 13.05 -9.85
C TYR A 89 -2.16 14.46 -10.29
N LYS A 90 -1.43 15.45 -9.80
CA LYS A 90 -1.69 16.85 -10.14
C LYS A 90 -1.27 17.16 -11.59
N GLU A 91 -0.25 16.46 -12.10
CA GLU A 91 0.27 16.65 -13.44
C GLU A 91 -0.46 15.82 -14.51
N GLU A 92 -0.71 14.54 -14.25
CA GLU A 92 -1.27 13.61 -15.25
C GLU A 92 -2.81 13.56 -15.23
N GLY A 93 -3.43 14.04 -14.16
CA GLY A 93 -4.86 13.90 -13.92
C GLY A 93 -5.22 12.49 -13.43
N LEU A 94 -6.45 12.35 -12.93
CA LEU A 94 -6.96 11.08 -12.42
C LEU A 94 -7.97 10.49 -13.41
N GLU A 95 -7.76 9.25 -13.81
CA GLU A 95 -8.69 8.49 -14.64
C GLU A 95 -9.49 7.52 -13.76
N PHE A 96 -10.81 7.66 -13.78
CA PHE A 96 -11.73 6.91 -12.95
C PHE A 96 -12.19 5.64 -13.68
N PRO A 97 -12.38 4.51 -12.97
CA PRO A 97 -12.87 3.27 -13.58
C PRO A 97 -14.17 3.48 -14.35
N GLY A 98 -14.23 3.02 -15.59
CA GLY A 98 -15.41 3.20 -16.43
C GLY A 98 -15.32 2.63 -17.83
N LYS A 99 -14.31 1.81 -18.11
CA LYS A 99 -14.08 1.20 -19.42
C LYS A 99 -15.32 0.51 -19.98
N GLU A 100 -15.66 0.83 -21.24
CA GLU A 100 -16.85 0.30 -21.95
C GLU A 100 -18.18 0.63 -21.25
N GLY A 101 -18.17 1.55 -20.29
CA GLY A 101 -19.32 1.90 -19.46
C GLY A 101 -20.50 2.53 -20.21
N TYR A 102 -20.39 2.84 -21.50
CA TYR A 102 -21.54 3.25 -22.31
C TYR A 102 -22.51 2.09 -22.60
N GLN A 103 -22.09 0.84 -22.41
CA GLN A 103 -22.95 -0.33 -22.52
C GLN A 103 -23.80 -0.49 -21.26
N GLU A 104 -25.07 -0.88 -21.41
CA GLU A 104 -26.01 -0.97 -20.28
C GLU A 104 -25.57 -1.97 -19.20
N TRP A 105 -25.07 -3.14 -19.62
CA TRP A 105 -24.59 -4.16 -18.68
C TRP A 105 -23.39 -3.66 -17.87
N ASP A 106 -22.41 -3.06 -18.54
CA ASP A 106 -21.21 -2.52 -17.89
C ASP A 106 -21.56 -1.34 -16.99
N ALA A 107 -22.44 -0.43 -17.42
CA ALA A 107 -22.93 0.66 -16.59
C ALA A 107 -23.59 0.15 -15.30
N LYS A 108 -24.35 -0.95 -15.37
CA LYS A 108 -24.99 -1.56 -14.21
C LYS A 108 -23.98 -2.25 -13.28
N TYR A 109 -22.97 -2.89 -13.86
CA TYR A 109 -21.84 -3.44 -13.11
C TYR A 109 -21.10 -2.32 -12.35
N PHE A 110 -20.80 -1.20 -13.03
CA PHE A 110 -20.17 -0.04 -12.40
C PHE A 110 -21.06 0.59 -11.33
N GLU A 111 -22.38 0.73 -11.53
CA GLU A 111 -23.30 1.26 -10.49
C GLU A 111 -23.20 0.43 -9.20
N THR A 112 -23.21 -0.89 -9.36
CA THR A 112 -23.10 -1.83 -8.25
C THR A 112 -21.73 -1.73 -7.57
N THR A 113 -20.66 -1.68 -8.37
CA THR A 113 -19.28 -1.68 -7.89
C THR A 113 -18.93 -0.37 -7.20
N TYR A 114 -19.21 0.79 -7.80
CA TYR A 114 -19.00 2.10 -7.18
C TYR A 114 -19.77 2.22 -5.85
N GLY A 115 -21.04 1.79 -5.82
CA GLY A 115 -21.85 1.84 -4.60
C GLY A 115 -21.33 0.94 -3.48
N PHE A 116 -20.75 -0.21 -3.83
CA PHE A 116 -20.09 -1.09 -2.87
C PHE A 116 -18.75 -0.51 -2.40
N MET A 117 -17.90 -0.11 -3.34
CA MET A 117 -16.53 0.35 -3.07
C MET A 117 -16.52 1.66 -2.28
N ALA A 118 -17.45 2.58 -2.53
CA ALA A 118 -17.59 3.80 -1.74
C ALA A 118 -17.87 3.50 -0.25
N LYS A 119 -18.68 2.47 0.03
CA LYS A 119 -18.95 2.03 1.40
C LYS A 119 -17.71 1.39 2.02
N GLN A 120 -17.01 0.53 1.28
CA GLN A 120 -15.78 -0.09 1.77
C GLN A 120 -14.72 0.97 2.08
N TYR A 121 -14.55 1.96 1.21
CA TYR A 121 -13.66 3.09 1.44
C TYR A 121 -13.93 3.78 2.78
N VAL A 122 -15.18 4.19 3.03
CA VAL A 122 -15.56 4.83 4.30
C VAL A 122 -15.34 3.90 5.51
N ILE A 123 -15.74 2.62 5.40
CA ILE A 123 -15.57 1.64 6.48
C ILE A 123 -14.09 1.50 6.86
N HIS A 124 -13.22 1.35 5.88
CA HIS A 124 -11.80 1.15 6.13
C HIS A 124 -11.08 2.43 6.56
N CYS A 125 -11.51 3.62 6.11
CA CYS A 125 -11.02 4.89 6.65
C CYS A 125 -11.40 5.08 8.13
N ASN A 126 -12.65 4.78 8.50
CA ASN A 126 -13.09 4.84 9.89
C ASN A 126 -12.32 3.83 10.76
N ARG A 127 -12.19 2.59 10.28
CA ARG A 127 -11.42 1.56 10.98
C ARG A 127 -9.95 1.95 11.14
N ALA A 128 -9.36 2.57 10.13
CA ALA A 128 -7.99 3.06 10.21
C ALA A 128 -7.81 4.16 11.26
N GLN A 129 -8.80 5.03 11.42
CA GLN A 129 -8.80 6.04 12.47
C GLN A 129 -8.94 5.41 13.86
N ASP A 130 -9.81 4.42 14.02
CA ASP A 130 -10.09 3.82 15.32
C ASP A 130 -9.01 2.81 15.78
N HIS A 131 -8.37 2.14 14.83
CA HIS A 131 -7.56 0.94 15.07
C HIS A 131 -6.25 0.86 14.25
N GLY A 132 -5.88 1.94 13.56
CA GLY A 132 -4.69 1.96 12.71
C GLY A 132 -4.84 1.21 11.38
N LEU A 133 -3.78 1.26 10.56
CA LEU A 133 -3.76 0.71 9.21
C LEU A 133 -3.81 -0.83 9.19
N GLN A 134 -4.53 -1.37 8.22
CA GLN A 134 -4.64 -2.81 7.97
C GLN A 134 -3.60 -3.31 6.97
N SER A 135 -3.37 -4.62 6.93
CA SER A 135 -2.62 -5.23 5.82
C SER A 135 -3.37 -5.02 4.50
N ILE A 136 -2.65 -4.52 3.47
CA ILE A 136 -3.19 -4.32 2.11
C ILE A 136 -3.72 -5.62 1.53
N ASP A 137 -2.93 -6.70 1.57
CA ASP A 137 -3.30 -8.02 1.04
C ASP A 137 -4.57 -8.57 1.71
N GLU A 138 -4.69 -8.41 3.03
CA GLU A 138 -5.86 -8.89 3.78
C GLU A 138 -7.11 -8.07 3.46
N MET A 139 -6.95 -6.74 3.39
CA MET A 139 -8.03 -5.81 3.06
C MET A 139 -8.58 -6.06 1.65
N VAL A 140 -7.71 -6.20 0.66
CA VAL A 140 -8.10 -6.48 -0.74
C VAL A 140 -8.82 -7.82 -0.87
N LYS A 141 -8.34 -8.86 -0.19
CA LYS A 141 -8.99 -10.18 -0.14
C LYS A 141 -10.34 -10.12 0.57
N GLU A 142 -10.43 -9.39 1.67
CA GLU A 142 -11.67 -9.21 2.43
C GLU A 142 -12.74 -8.52 1.57
N ILE A 143 -12.40 -7.39 0.94
CA ILE A 143 -13.28 -6.64 0.05
C ILE A 143 -13.79 -7.53 -1.09
N SER A 144 -12.88 -8.22 -1.80
CA SER A 144 -13.24 -9.10 -2.91
C SER A 144 -14.17 -10.24 -2.46
N LYS A 145 -13.90 -10.83 -1.31
CA LYS A 145 -14.73 -11.90 -0.73
C LYS A 145 -16.13 -11.40 -0.35
N ILE A 146 -16.23 -10.22 0.27
CA ILE A 146 -17.52 -9.63 0.65
C ILE A 146 -18.31 -9.28 -0.62
N PHE A 147 -17.67 -8.71 -1.64
CA PHE A 147 -18.31 -8.39 -2.91
C PHE A 147 -18.91 -9.64 -3.55
N GLN A 148 -18.11 -10.71 -3.70
CA GLN A 148 -18.57 -11.96 -4.31
C GLN A 148 -19.74 -12.60 -3.54
N ALA A 149 -19.75 -12.47 -2.21
CA ALA A 149 -20.85 -12.97 -1.39
C ALA A 149 -22.15 -12.18 -1.57
N GLN A 150 -22.07 -10.86 -1.77
CA GLN A 150 -23.22 -9.98 -1.98
C GLN A 150 -23.71 -9.96 -3.43
N HIS A 151 -22.82 -10.19 -4.39
CA HIS A 151 -23.09 -10.13 -5.82
C HIS A 151 -22.55 -11.40 -6.53
N PRO A 152 -23.18 -12.58 -6.34
CA PRO A 152 -22.64 -13.86 -6.82
C PRO A 152 -22.40 -13.97 -8.32
N CYS A 153 -23.09 -13.15 -9.12
CA CYS A 153 -22.99 -13.14 -10.58
C CYS A 153 -21.99 -12.11 -11.12
N LEU A 154 -21.37 -11.31 -10.24
CA LEU A 154 -20.37 -10.31 -10.60
C LEU A 154 -19.03 -10.73 -10.01
N THR A 155 -17.95 -10.34 -10.68
CA THR A 155 -16.58 -10.59 -10.21
C THR A 155 -15.87 -9.25 -10.06
N LEU A 156 -15.29 -9.03 -8.89
CA LEU A 156 -14.38 -7.90 -8.64
C LEU A 156 -12.99 -8.48 -8.41
N ASN A 157 -12.07 -8.21 -9.34
CA ASN A 157 -10.68 -8.65 -9.21
C ASN A 157 -9.95 -7.80 -8.16
N GLU A 158 -8.99 -8.41 -7.47
CA GLU A 158 -8.16 -7.75 -6.46
C GLU A 158 -7.47 -6.49 -7.03
N ASP A 159 -6.92 -6.59 -8.25
CA ASP A 159 -6.24 -5.47 -8.92
C ASP A 159 -7.18 -4.31 -9.27
N ALA A 160 -8.49 -4.56 -9.37
CA ALA A 160 -9.48 -3.54 -9.71
C ALA A 160 -9.90 -2.70 -8.49
N ILE A 161 -9.54 -3.10 -7.27
CA ILE A 161 -9.95 -2.40 -6.04
C ILE A 161 -9.23 -1.07 -5.85
N TYR A 162 -7.92 -1.05 -6.06
CA TYR A 162 -7.08 0.12 -5.79
C TYR A 162 -7.52 1.38 -6.56
N PRO A 163 -7.82 1.32 -7.88
CA PRO A 163 -8.30 2.49 -8.62
C PRO A 163 -9.57 3.15 -8.04
N TYR A 164 -10.48 2.38 -7.43
CA TYR A 164 -11.64 2.98 -6.76
C TYR A 164 -11.25 3.73 -5.48
N PHE A 165 -10.36 3.15 -4.67
CA PHE A 165 -9.87 3.80 -3.45
C PHE A 165 -9.10 5.08 -3.77
N GLU A 166 -8.30 5.06 -4.83
CA GLU A 166 -7.59 6.22 -5.38
C GLU A 166 -8.58 7.33 -5.79
N ALA A 167 -9.59 6.98 -6.58
CA ALA A 167 -10.66 7.89 -6.99
C ALA A 167 -11.40 8.53 -5.80
N PHE A 168 -11.85 7.73 -4.83
CA PHE A 168 -12.57 8.25 -3.67
C PHE A 168 -11.69 9.08 -2.75
N TRP A 169 -10.41 8.70 -2.61
CA TRP A 169 -9.46 9.48 -1.84
C TRP A 169 -9.23 10.86 -2.46
N ALA A 170 -9.02 10.92 -3.78
CA ALA A 170 -8.83 12.18 -4.51
C ALA A 170 -10.07 13.08 -4.37
N MET A 171 -11.27 12.49 -4.42
CA MET A 171 -12.53 13.19 -4.20
C MET A 171 -12.68 13.70 -2.76
N SER A 172 -12.32 12.89 -1.76
CA SER A 172 -12.43 13.25 -0.34
C SER A 172 -11.51 14.41 0.02
N HIS A 173 -10.29 14.41 -0.54
CA HIS A 173 -9.25 15.39 -0.25
C HIS A 173 -9.28 16.61 -1.17
N SER A 174 -10.25 16.67 -2.09
CA SER A 174 -10.38 17.76 -3.07
C SER A 174 -9.11 17.96 -3.92
N ILE A 175 -8.42 16.86 -4.22
CA ILE A 175 -7.24 16.86 -5.09
C ILE A 175 -7.64 17.18 -6.52
N CYS A 176 -8.76 16.61 -6.98
CA CYS A 176 -9.37 16.92 -8.27
C CYS A 176 -10.69 17.67 -8.09
N GLN A 177 -10.88 18.73 -8.87
CA GLN A 177 -12.18 19.37 -9.00
C GLN A 177 -13.12 18.50 -9.85
N PRO A 178 -14.45 18.58 -9.67
CA PRO A 178 -15.40 17.81 -10.47
C PRO A 178 -15.17 17.91 -11.99
N LYS A 179 -14.86 19.11 -12.49
CA LYS A 179 -14.57 19.37 -13.92
C LYS A 179 -13.29 18.70 -14.46
N GLU A 180 -12.39 18.28 -13.57
CA GLU A 180 -11.11 17.65 -13.91
C GLU A 180 -11.23 16.12 -13.96
N ILE A 181 -12.34 15.55 -13.49
CA ILE A 181 -12.57 14.11 -13.50
C ILE A 181 -12.70 13.62 -14.95
N ARG A 182 -11.94 12.57 -15.24
CA ARG A 182 -11.98 11.80 -16.48
C ARG A 182 -12.27 10.35 -16.13
N PHE A 183 -13.03 9.67 -16.96
CA PHE A 183 -13.26 8.23 -16.88
C PHE A 183 -12.52 7.55 -18.02
N GLU A 184 -12.11 6.29 -17.80
CA GLU A 184 -11.45 5.43 -18.80
C GLU A 184 -12.19 5.41 -20.14
N ASP A 185 -13.52 5.53 -20.10
CA ASP A 185 -14.34 5.69 -21.27
C ASP A 185 -14.69 7.15 -21.54
N ARG A 186 -14.33 7.61 -22.74
CA ARG A 186 -14.60 8.98 -23.19
C ARG A 186 -16.10 9.29 -23.26
N ALA A 187 -16.94 8.30 -23.59
CA ALA A 187 -18.39 8.49 -23.60
C ALA A 187 -18.90 8.78 -22.19
N VAL A 188 -18.43 8.05 -21.19
CA VAL A 188 -18.76 8.27 -19.78
C VAL A 188 -18.29 9.64 -19.31
N THR A 189 -17.08 10.05 -19.68
CA THR A 189 -16.57 11.40 -19.40
C THR A 189 -17.51 12.48 -19.96
N ARG A 190 -18.08 12.28 -21.15
CA ARG A 190 -19.06 13.21 -21.73
C ARG A 190 -20.39 13.20 -20.98
N ILE A 191 -20.85 12.03 -20.50
CA ILE A 191 -22.05 11.96 -19.64
C ILE A 191 -21.81 12.77 -18.35
N TRP A 192 -20.63 12.63 -17.73
CA TRP A 192 -20.23 13.39 -16.54
C TRP A 192 -20.24 14.89 -16.78
N GLU A 193 -19.61 15.35 -17.86
CA GLU A 193 -19.59 16.77 -18.22
C GLU A 193 -21.02 17.30 -18.43
N SER A 194 -21.86 16.59 -19.19
CA SER A 194 -23.25 16.95 -19.41
C SER A 194 -24.05 17.02 -18.10
N TRP A 195 -23.86 16.06 -17.20
CA TRP A 195 -24.50 16.04 -15.88
C TRP A 195 -24.08 17.24 -15.02
N LEU A 196 -22.79 17.61 -15.03
CA LEU A 196 -22.30 18.81 -14.32
C LEU A 196 -22.92 20.11 -14.85
N TYR A 197 -23.26 20.16 -16.14
CA TYR A 197 -23.97 21.30 -16.75
C TYR A 197 -25.49 21.26 -16.53
N GLY A 198 -26.01 20.27 -15.80
CA GLY A 198 -27.43 20.13 -15.49
C GLY A 198 -28.27 19.57 -16.63
N CYS A 199 -27.65 18.88 -17.60
CA CYS A 199 -28.40 18.15 -18.63
C CYS A 199 -29.20 17.00 -17.99
N ASP A 200 -30.44 16.84 -18.40
CA ASP A 200 -31.25 15.72 -17.96
C ASP A 200 -30.87 14.41 -18.71
N MET A 201 -31.44 13.30 -18.24
CA MET A 201 -31.15 11.97 -18.76
C MET A 201 -31.59 11.81 -20.23
N ALA A 202 -32.72 12.39 -20.63
CA ALA A 202 -33.27 12.25 -21.96
C ALA A 202 -32.39 12.98 -22.99
N ASP A 203 -31.96 14.20 -22.64
CA ASP A 203 -31.06 15.00 -23.46
C ASP A 203 -29.67 14.36 -23.56
N CYS A 204 -29.13 13.81 -22.47
CA CYS A 204 -27.85 13.09 -22.49
C CYS A 204 -27.92 11.84 -23.36
N SER A 205 -28.96 11.03 -23.19
CA SER A 205 -29.17 9.79 -23.96
C SER A 205 -29.27 10.08 -25.45
N ALA A 206 -30.09 11.08 -25.83
CA ALA A 206 -30.27 11.46 -27.23
C ALA A 206 -29.00 12.05 -27.86
N SER A 207 -28.32 12.96 -27.16
CA SER A 207 -27.15 13.67 -27.70
C SER A 207 -25.90 12.78 -27.82
N LEU A 208 -25.74 11.80 -26.93
CA LEU A 208 -24.60 10.88 -26.92
C LEU A 208 -24.89 9.55 -27.61
N ASN A 209 -26.14 9.29 -27.99
CA ASN A 209 -26.61 8.03 -28.56
C ASN A 209 -26.27 6.83 -27.64
N ILE A 210 -26.60 6.97 -26.35
CA ILE A 210 -26.38 5.98 -25.28
C ILE A 210 -27.74 5.61 -24.70
N SER A 211 -27.92 4.36 -24.26
CA SER A 211 -29.20 3.93 -23.69
C SER A 211 -29.56 4.75 -22.44
N PRO A 212 -30.84 5.11 -22.24
CA PRO A 212 -31.28 5.81 -21.04
C PRO A 212 -30.89 5.09 -19.74
N GLU A 213 -30.91 3.75 -19.75
CA GLU A 213 -30.56 2.89 -18.62
C GLU A 213 -29.08 2.99 -18.25
N ALA A 214 -28.18 3.06 -19.25
CA ALA A 214 -26.76 3.27 -19.01
C ALA A 214 -26.51 4.69 -18.44
N VAL A 215 -27.16 5.72 -19.02
CA VAL A 215 -27.06 7.10 -18.51
C VAL A 215 -27.56 7.20 -17.06
N GLN A 216 -28.71 6.57 -16.75
CA GLN A 216 -29.26 6.55 -15.40
C GLN A 216 -28.29 5.91 -14.40
N SER A 217 -27.65 4.81 -14.78
CA SER A 217 -26.66 4.12 -13.95
C SER A 217 -25.48 5.04 -13.65
N TRP A 218 -24.98 5.76 -14.65
CA TRP A 218 -23.91 6.75 -14.47
C TRP A 218 -24.32 7.95 -13.61
N PHE A 219 -25.53 8.48 -13.77
CA PHE A 219 -26.02 9.56 -12.90
C PHE A 219 -26.00 9.16 -11.42
N LYS A 220 -26.37 7.91 -11.09
CA LYS A 220 -26.26 7.40 -9.72
C LYS A 220 -24.80 7.25 -9.26
N ILE A 221 -23.90 6.81 -10.13
CA ILE A 221 -22.46 6.77 -9.83
C ILE A 221 -21.95 8.18 -9.51
N PHE A 222 -22.38 9.18 -10.27
CA PHE A 222 -22.01 10.57 -10.06
C PHE A 222 -22.51 11.10 -8.70
N GLU A 223 -23.75 10.78 -8.34
CA GLU A 223 -24.29 11.04 -7.00
C GLU A 223 -23.45 10.38 -5.90
N ILE A 224 -23.02 9.12 -6.09
CA ILE A 224 -22.11 8.44 -5.16
C ILE A 224 -20.81 9.23 -5.02
N LEU A 225 -20.17 9.59 -6.13
CA LEU A 225 -18.89 10.31 -6.14
C LEU A 225 -18.97 11.67 -5.42
N ILE A 226 -20.03 12.44 -5.63
CA ILE A 226 -20.21 13.73 -4.95
C ILE A 226 -20.60 13.57 -3.47
N SER A 227 -21.16 12.43 -3.08
CA SER A 227 -21.58 12.13 -1.70
C SER A 227 -20.45 11.60 -0.81
N ILE A 228 -19.28 11.30 -1.37
CA ILE A 228 -18.13 10.83 -0.60
C ILE A 228 -17.77 11.86 0.48
N PRO A 229 -17.61 11.45 1.76
CA PRO A 229 -17.24 12.35 2.85
C PRO A 229 -15.96 13.12 2.55
N LYS A 230 -15.95 14.42 2.84
CA LYS A 230 -14.77 15.25 2.67
C LYS A 230 -13.81 15.06 3.85
N ALA A 231 -12.54 14.91 3.53
CA ALA A 231 -11.47 14.84 4.51
C ALA A 231 -11.38 16.17 5.27
N THR A 232 -11.18 16.09 6.58
CA THR A 232 -10.93 17.24 7.46
C THR A 232 -9.65 17.00 8.26
N SER A 233 -9.19 18.01 9.00
CA SER A 233 -8.05 17.83 9.93
C SER A 233 -8.28 16.73 10.95
N ASP A 234 -9.53 16.58 11.40
CA ASP A 234 -9.91 15.68 12.48
C ASP A 234 -10.33 14.31 11.92
N HIS A 235 -10.59 14.24 10.62
CA HIS A 235 -11.01 13.02 9.93
C HIS A 235 -10.42 13.00 8.51
N PRO A 236 -9.15 12.58 8.37
CA PRO A 236 -8.42 12.71 7.12
C PRO A 236 -8.85 11.70 6.06
N MET A 237 -9.81 10.80 6.28
CA MET A 237 -10.25 9.81 5.27
C MET A 237 -9.07 9.00 4.66
N LEU A 238 -8.18 8.50 5.51
CA LEU A 238 -7.00 7.71 5.14
C LEU A 238 -7.16 6.25 5.58
N CYS A 239 -6.74 5.32 4.73
CA CYS A 239 -6.62 3.89 5.04
C CYS A 239 -5.45 3.28 4.25
N SER A 240 -5.17 1.99 4.42
CA SER A 240 -4.01 1.34 3.80
C SER A 240 -4.01 1.36 2.27
N LEU A 241 -5.18 1.47 1.65
CA LEU A 241 -5.33 1.58 0.20
C LEU A 241 -5.41 3.04 -0.28
N SER A 242 -5.37 4.03 0.63
CA SER A 242 -5.26 5.43 0.21
C SER A 242 -3.90 5.66 -0.45
N PRO A 243 -3.82 6.42 -1.56
CA PRO A 243 -2.57 6.59 -2.31
C PRO A 243 -1.34 6.96 -1.48
N PRO A 244 -1.42 7.85 -0.47
CA PRO A 244 -0.26 8.16 0.37
C PRO A 244 0.27 6.94 1.14
N GLU A 245 -0.64 6.15 1.71
CA GLU A 245 -0.26 4.98 2.52
C GLU A 245 0.12 3.79 1.65
N TYR A 246 -0.56 3.62 0.53
CA TYR A 246 -0.25 2.61 -0.46
C TYR A 246 1.15 2.83 -1.06
N SER A 247 1.45 4.04 -1.55
CA SER A 247 2.77 4.39 -2.08
C SER A 247 3.88 4.19 -1.04
N ARG A 248 3.64 4.66 0.20
CA ARG A 248 4.58 4.46 1.31
C ARG A 248 4.87 2.99 1.57
N TYR A 249 3.85 2.13 1.57
CA TYR A 249 4.00 0.69 1.77
C TYR A 249 4.83 0.05 0.66
N TYR A 250 4.53 0.35 -0.61
CA TYR A 250 5.26 -0.22 -1.74
C TYR A 250 6.73 0.21 -1.76
N THR A 251 7.01 1.50 -1.55
CA THR A 251 8.40 1.97 -1.44
C THR A 251 9.11 1.31 -0.28
N TYR A 252 8.45 1.12 0.87
CA TYR A 252 9.03 0.38 1.98
C TYR A 252 9.39 -1.07 1.59
N GLU A 253 8.49 -1.80 0.92
CA GLU A 253 8.76 -3.16 0.46
C GLU A 253 9.93 -3.22 -0.54
N GLU A 254 10.04 -2.23 -1.44
CA GLU A 254 11.17 -2.07 -2.36
C GLU A 254 12.48 -1.84 -1.60
N GLU A 255 12.50 -0.93 -0.64
CA GLU A 255 13.71 -0.63 0.15
C GLU A 255 14.17 -1.84 0.96
N ILE A 256 13.22 -2.61 1.52
CA ILE A 256 13.50 -3.86 2.22
C ILE A 256 14.04 -4.94 1.26
N SER A 257 13.50 -5.02 0.05
CA SER A 257 14.00 -5.91 -1.01
C SER A 257 15.42 -5.53 -1.46
N GLU A 258 15.73 -4.24 -1.58
CA GLU A 258 17.08 -3.76 -1.89
C GLU A 258 18.08 -4.22 -0.83
N ILE A 259 17.75 -4.07 0.45
CA ILE A 259 18.60 -4.51 1.56
C ILE A 259 18.82 -6.03 1.50
N GLN A 260 17.79 -6.82 1.17
CA GLN A 260 17.95 -8.27 0.98
C GLN A 260 18.94 -8.56 -0.14
N CYS A 261 18.83 -7.87 -1.27
CA CYS A 261 19.75 -8.04 -2.39
C CYS A 261 21.19 -7.65 -2.01
N GLU A 262 21.39 -6.62 -1.19
CA GLU A 262 22.71 -6.24 -0.67
C GLU A 262 23.28 -7.30 0.28
N VAL A 263 22.43 -7.92 1.11
CA VAL A 263 22.82 -9.04 1.98
C VAL A 263 23.20 -10.28 1.17
N GLU A 264 22.42 -10.63 0.13
CA GLU A 264 22.69 -11.79 -0.72
C GLU A 264 24.00 -11.68 -1.51
N LYS A 265 24.40 -10.45 -1.87
CA LYS A 265 25.68 -10.18 -2.55
C LYS A 265 26.89 -10.36 -1.64
N LEU A 266 26.71 -10.49 -0.33
CA LEU A 266 27.80 -10.76 0.60
C LEU A 266 28.30 -12.20 0.41
N LYS A 267 29.46 -12.33 -0.25
CA LYS A 267 30.19 -13.60 -0.28
C LYS A 267 30.86 -13.80 1.07
N PHE A 268 30.35 -14.70 1.90
CA PHE A 268 30.97 -15.01 3.19
C PHE A 268 32.29 -15.77 2.97
N THR A 269 33.39 -15.05 3.08
CA THR A 269 34.71 -15.66 3.24
C THR A 269 35.00 -15.87 4.72
N SER A 270 35.92 -16.77 5.07
CA SER A 270 36.26 -17.10 6.47
C SER A 270 36.90 -15.94 7.24
N GLU A 271 37.13 -14.79 6.61
CA GLU A 271 37.61 -13.57 7.27
C GLU A 271 36.41 -12.80 7.85
N ASP A 272 36.49 -12.43 9.14
CA ASP A 272 35.45 -11.74 9.94
C ASP A 272 34.80 -10.48 9.33
N LYS A 273 35.30 -9.98 8.19
CA LYS A 273 34.85 -8.74 7.53
C LYS A 273 33.43 -8.86 6.95
N ASP A 274 33.03 -10.04 6.47
CA ASP A 274 31.71 -10.21 5.85
C ASP A 274 30.58 -10.32 6.91
N TYR A 275 30.90 -10.85 8.09
CA TYR A 275 29.95 -10.86 9.22
C TYR A 275 29.61 -9.47 9.72
N ARG A 276 30.57 -8.52 9.71
CA ARG A 276 30.29 -7.12 10.09
C ARG A 276 29.32 -6.45 9.12
N LYS A 277 29.46 -6.72 7.81
CA LYS A 277 28.55 -6.21 6.78
C LYS A 277 27.16 -6.83 6.90
N LEU A 278 27.08 -8.12 7.21
CA LEU A 278 25.79 -8.76 7.48
C LEU A 278 25.09 -8.14 8.70
N ILE A 279 25.81 -7.97 9.81
CA ILE A 279 25.27 -7.34 11.02
C ILE A 279 24.83 -5.90 10.74
N PHE A 280 25.59 -5.17 9.93
CA PHE A 280 25.22 -3.82 9.49
C PHE A 280 23.87 -3.80 8.78
N TRP A 281 23.70 -4.58 7.71
CA TRP A 281 22.46 -4.56 6.92
C TRP A 281 21.25 -5.10 7.68
N LEU A 282 21.44 -6.10 8.54
CA LEU A 282 20.40 -6.57 9.47
C LEU A 282 20.01 -5.47 10.47
N GLY A 283 20.98 -4.66 10.92
CA GLY A 283 20.74 -3.50 11.76
C GLY A 283 19.96 -2.41 11.04
N VAL A 284 20.30 -2.09 9.79
CA VAL A 284 19.55 -1.15 8.94
C VAL A 284 18.10 -1.60 8.79
N ALA A 285 17.86 -2.85 8.34
CA ALA A 285 16.52 -3.38 8.12
C ALA A 285 15.65 -3.30 9.39
N ASN A 286 16.14 -3.84 10.51
CA ASN A 286 15.40 -3.77 11.78
C ASN A 286 15.10 -2.34 12.23
N ARG A 287 15.99 -1.38 11.94
CA ARG A 287 15.76 0.03 12.27
C ARG A 287 14.69 0.66 11.39
N ILE A 288 14.66 0.34 10.09
CA ILE A 288 13.58 0.78 9.22
C ILE A 288 12.26 0.19 9.71
N ASP A 289 12.20 -1.12 9.97
CA ASP A 289 11.00 -1.80 10.50
C ASP A 289 10.46 -1.15 11.78
N VAL A 290 11.34 -0.84 12.75
CA VAL A 290 10.92 -0.19 14.01
C VAL A 290 10.39 1.22 13.75
N ASN A 291 11.06 2.02 12.91
CA ASN A 291 10.58 3.37 12.59
C ASN A 291 9.25 3.34 11.81
N MET A 292 9.07 2.35 10.92
CA MET A 292 7.83 2.16 10.16
C MET A 292 6.70 1.64 11.04
N LYS A 293 7.01 0.76 12.01
CA LYS A 293 6.03 0.33 13.00
C LYS A 293 5.60 1.49 13.91
N GLU A 294 6.53 2.29 14.40
CA GLU A 294 6.19 3.52 15.12
C GLU A 294 5.36 4.46 14.25
N PHE A 295 5.58 4.50 12.94
CA PHE A 295 4.75 5.28 12.03
C PHE A 295 3.32 4.73 11.96
N HIS A 296 3.14 3.41 11.80
CA HIS A 296 1.83 2.76 11.82
C HIS A 296 1.10 2.91 13.16
N ASP A 297 1.83 2.77 14.27
CA ASP A 297 1.30 2.88 15.64
C ASP A 297 1.06 4.36 16.04
N ARG A 298 1.76 5.35 15.46
CA ARG A 298 1.58 6.80 15.76
C ARG A 298 0.26 7.37 15.25
N TYR A 299 -0.50 6.66 14.43
CA TYR A 299 -1.88 7.01 14.09
C TYR A 299 -2.93 6.38 15.02
N GLU A 300 -2.51 5.60 16.04
CA GLU A 300 -3.40 5.15 17.13
C GLU A 300 -3.53 6.19 18.27
N PHE A 301 -2.82 7.33 18.19
CA PHE A 301 -2.82 8.36 19.23
C PHE A 301 -2.75 9.80 18.67
N LEU A 302 -3.79 10.20 17.93
CA LEU A 302 -4.28 11.57 17.81
C LEU A 302 -5.81 11.53 17.65
#